data_AF-A0A956FXX0-F1
#
_entry.id   AF-A0A956FXX0-F1
#
_cell.length_a   1.000
_cell.length_b   1.000
_cell.length_c   1.000
_cell.angle_alpha   90.00
_cell.angle_beta   90.00
_cell.angle_gamma   90.00
#
_symmetry.space_group_name_H-M   'P 1'
#
loop_
_entity.id
_entity.type
_entity.pdbx_description
1 polymer ?
#
loop_
_entity_poly.entity_id
_entity_poly.type
_entity_poly.pdbx_seq_one_letter_code
_entity_poly.pdbx_strand_id
1 'polypeptide(L)'
;MMISKSKSGTVRRKGKSKRWRAQKRERAEAEAATRKRARDAKRCEAAIAGADAATRFTERRALFRGRYGRIGGLMHALASLVHNCLAHPLLGVLPCALTVWLHDRSADWLNLSPVVTRSALPEIPDRRAWLVHNCLAHPLMGLAPLRRAFDMHERSAERMRVEGWV
;
A
#
# COMPACT_ATOMS: atom_id res chain seq x y z
N MET A 1 53.38 -71.14 12.98
CA MET A 1 53.24 -69.78 12.41
C MET A 1 51.74 -69.43 12.44
N MET A 2 51.28 -68.72 13.47
CA MET A 2 49.87 -68.32 13.61
C MET A 2 49.70 -66.90 13.08
N ILE A 3 48.91 -66.72 12.02
CA ILE A 3 48.57 -65.40 11.49
C ILE A 3 47.22 -64.99 12.09
N SER A 4 47.30 -64.06 13.03
CA SER A 4 46.19 -63.41 13.73
C SER A 4 45.37 -62.54 12.76
N LYS A 5 44.10 -62.87 12.56
CA LYS A 5 43.14 -62.03 11.82
C LYS A 5 42.68 -60.87 12.71
N SER A 6 43.12 -59.66 12.39
CA SER A 6 42.64 -58.42 12.99
C SER A 6 41.17 -58.16 12.59
N LYS A 7 40.27 -58.10 13.59
CA LYS A 7 38.88 -57.68 13.38
C LYS A 7 38.82 -56.17 13.12
N SER A 8 38.53 -55.79 11.87
CA SER A 8 38.20 -54.42 11.50
C SER A 8 36.85 -54.04 12.12
N GLY A 9 36.87 -53.15 13.12
CA GLY A 9 35.65 -52.61 13.73
C GLY A 9 34.87 -51.75 12.74
N THR A 10 33.67 -52.20 12.37
CA THR A 10 32.73 -51.42 11.56
C THR A 10 32.18 -50.27 12.41
N VAL A 11 32.71 -49.06 12.21
CA VAL A 11 32.17 -47.84 12.82
C VAL A 11 30.80 -47.56 12.19
N ARG A 12 29.75 -48.06 12.82
CA ARG A 12 28.35 -47.83 12.45
C ARG A 12 28.04 -46.33 12.66
N ARG A 13 28.13 -45.53 11.59
CA ARG A 13 27.73 -44.10 11.62
C ARG A 13 26.28 -44.01 12.08
N LYS A 14 26.05 -43.64 13.35
CA LYS A 14 24.72 -43.40 13.91
C LYS A 14 24.05 -42.29 13.09
N GLY A 15 23.05 -42.66 12.30
CA GLY A 15 22.20 -41.71 11.60
C GLY A 15 21.61 -40.71 12.59
N LYS A 16 21.53 -39.43 12.18
CA LYS A 16 21.07 -38.34 13.04
C LYS A 16 19.71 -38.69 13.65
N SER A 17 19.60 -38.55 14.97
CA SER A 17 18.43 -38.98 15.73
C SER A 17 17.15 -38.28 15.22
N LYS A 18 15.99 -38.92 15.42
CA LYS A 18 14.68 -38.29 15.11
C LYS A 18 14.57 -36.92 15.80
N ARG A 19 15.06 -36.81 17.04
CA ARG A 19 15.09 -35.56 17.82
C ARG A 19 15.94 -34.47 17.15
N TRP A 20 17.11 -34.81 16.63
CA TRP A 20 17.96 -33.86 15.89
C TRP A 20 17.28 -33.36 14.60
N ARG A 21 16.59 -34.24 13.87
CA ARG A 21 15.85 -33.87 12.66
C ARG A 21 14.65 -32.98 12.96
N ALA A 22 13.92 -33.25 14.04
CA ALA A 22 12.81 -32.42 14.51
C ALA A 22 13.30 -31.01 14.88
N GLN A 23 14.37 -30.91 15.67
CA GLN A 23 14.97 -29.63 16.07
C GLN A 23 15.47 -28.81 14.86
N LYS A 24 15.98 -29.47 13.82
CA LYS A 24 16.37 -28.79 12.58
C LYS A 24 15.19 -28.28 11.76
N ARG A 25 14.07 -29.01 11.73
CA ARG A 25 12.84 -28.55 11.06
C ARG A 25 12.25 -27.35 11.77
N GLU A 26 12.14 -27.42 13.10
CA GLU A 26 11.64 -26.33 13.92
C GLU A 26 12.48 -25.06 13.76
N ARG A 27 13.81 -25.19 13.73
CA ARG A 27 14.70 -24.06 13.45
C ARG A 27 14.51 -23.47 12.05
N ALA A 28 14.32 -24.32 11.03
CA ALA A 28 14.08 -23.87 9.66
C ALA A 28 12.71 -23.19 9.50
N GLU A 29 11.68 -23.70 10.17
CA GLU A 29 10.34 -23.11 10.20
C GLU A 29 10.34 -21.76 10.90
N ALA A 30 11.04 -21.64 12.04
CA ALA A 30 11.24 -20.37 12.74
C ALA A 30 11.97 -19.34 11.85
N GLU A 31 13.03 -19.76 11.16
CA GLU A 31 13.78 -18.86 10.26
C GLU A 31 12.95 -18.42 9.05
N ALA A 32 12.13 -19.32 8.48
CA ALA A 32 11.19 -19.00 7.42
C ALA A 32 10.09 -18.03 7.89
N ALA A 33 9.58 -18.21 9.10
CA ALA A 33 8.61 -17.31 9.71
C ALA A 33 9.19 -15.92 9.94
N THR A 34 10.43 -15.81 10.42
CA THR A 34 11.13 -14.53 10.57
C THR A 34 11.35 -13.82 9.23
N ARG A 35 11.79 -14.56 8.19
CA ARG A 35 11.92 -14.00 6.83
C ARG A 35 10.57 -13.58 6.23
N LYS A 36 9.48 -14.27 6.57
CA LYS A 36 8.13 -13.87 6.16
C LYS A 36 7.71 -12.57 6.87
N ARG A 37 7.87 -12.49 8.19
CA ARG A 37 7.60 -11.28 8.98
C ARG A 37 8.41 -10.08 8.50
N ALA A 38 9.69 -10.25 8.20
CA ALA A 38 10.54 -9.18 7.66
C ALA A 38 10.08 -8.71 6.27
N ARG A 39 9.63 -9.63 5.41
CA ARG A 39 9.04 -9.29 4.10
C ARG A 39 7.70 -8.58 4.25
N ASP A 40 6.86 -9.02 5.17
CA ASP A 40 5.56 -8.41 5.44
C ASP A 40 5.73 -7.01 6.08
N ALA A 41 6.69 -6.83 6.99
CA ALA A 41 7.06 -5.54 7.57
C ALA A 41 7.59 -4.57 6.50
N LYS A 42 8.53 -5.02 5.66
CA LYS A 42 9.06 -4.21 4.54
C LYS A 42 7.99 -3.88 3.49
N ARG A 43 6.93 -4.70 3.40
CA ARG A 43 5.77 -4.45 2.54
C ARG A 43 4.80 -3.42 3.15
N CYS A 44 4.78 -3.27 4.48
CA CYS A 44 4.05 -2.20 5.17
C CYS A 44 4.76 -0.85 5.13
N GLU A 45 6.05 -0.79 4.80
CA GLU A 45 6.85 0.44 4.77
C GLU A 45 6.70 1.29 3.50
N ALA A 46 6.02 0.79 2.46
CA ALA A 46 5.85 1.54 1.23
C ALA A 46 4.72 2.58 1.37
N ALA A 47 4.92 3.55 2.26
CA ALA A 47 4.07 4.73 2.39
C ALA A 47 4.30 5.65 1.18
N ILE A 48 3.22 6.22 0.68
CA ILE A 48 3.28 7.27 -0.35
C ILE A 48 3.82 8.52 0.34
N ALA A 49 5.01 8.95 -0.06
CA ALA A 49 5.76 10.02 0.58
C ALA A 49 5.94 11.23 -0.35
N GLY A 50 5.46 11.15 -1.59
CA GLY A 50 5.57 12.21 -2.58
C GLY A 50 5.10 13.56 -2.05
N ALA A 51 5.93 14.58 -2.26
CA ALA A 51 5.69 15.94 -1.77
C ALA A 51 4.52 16.66 -2.49
N ASP A 52 4.10 16.16 -3.66
CA ASP A 52 3.03 16.73 -4.48
C ASP A 52 2.15 15.65 -5.12
N ALA A 53 0.98 16.03 -5.63
CA ALA A 53 0.02 15.10 -6.25
C ALA A 53 0.58 14.31 -7.45
N ALA A 54 1.48 14.90 -8.25
CA ALA A 54 2.05 14.25 -9.42
C ALA A 54 3.00 13.10 -9.02
N THR A 55 3.83 13.36 -8.00
CA THR A 55 4.73 12.37 -7.40
C THR A 55 3.93 11.26 -6.73
N ARG A 56 2.92 11.62 -5.92
CA ARG A 56 2.01 10.65 -5.28
C ARG A 56 1.31 9.76 -6.30
N PHE A 57 0.87 10.30 -7.45
CA PHE A 57 0.29 9.51 -8.54
C PHE A 57 1.27 8.48 -9.11
N THR A 58 2.52 8.87 -9.34
CA THR A 58 3.55 7.98 -9.89
C THR A 58 3.93 6.88 -8.91
N GLU A 59 4.07 7.22 -7.63
CA GLU A 59 4.33 6.27 -6.54
C GLU A 59 3.21 5.24 -6.42
N ARG A 60 1.95 5.69 -6.34
CA ARG A 60 0.77 4.82 -6.31
C ARG A 60 0.77 3.85 -7.49
N ARG A 61 1.02 4.34 -8.70
CA ARG A 61 1.08 3.49 -9.89
C ARG A 61 2.17 2.41 -9.78
N ALA A 62 3.33 2.74 -9.22
CA ALA A 62 4.40 1.78 -8.97
C ALA A 62 4.01 0.75 -7.89
N LEU A 63 3.39 1.20 -6.80
CA LEU A 63 2.91 0.33 -5.71
C LEU A 63 1.90 -0.69 -6.22
N PHE A 64 0.92 -0.27 -7.01
CA PHE A 64 -0.07 -1.18 -7.60
C PHE A 64 0.57 -2.19 -8.55
N ARG A 65 1.56 -1.78 -9.36
CA ARG A 65 2.34 -2.71 -10.20
C ARG A 65 3.09 -3.74 -9.36
N GLY A 66 3.72 -3.31 -8.26
CA GLY A 66 4.38 -4.22 -7.33
C GLY A 66 3.42 -5.19 -6.64
N ARG A 67 2.23 -4.73 -6.26
CA ARG A 67 1.21 -5.51 -5.53
C ARG A 67 0.47 -6.51 -6.41
N TYR A 68 0.11 -6.12 -7.64
CA TYR A 68 -0.81 -6.87 -8.51
C TYR A 68 -0.17 -7.32 -9.84
N GLY A 69 1.11 -7.03 -10.07
CA GLY A 69 1.82 -7.44 -11.29
C GLY A 69 1.19 -6.88 -12.56
N ARG A 70 0.87 -7.77 -13.52
CA ARG A 70 0.40 -7.40 -14.86
C ARG A 70 -0.87 -6.54 -14.85
N ILE A 71 -1.78 -6.76 -13.91
CA ILE A 71 -3.04 -6.00 -13.81
C ILE A 71 -2.92 -4.73 -12.96
N GLY A 72 -1.75 -4.46 -12.36
CA GLY A 72 -1.58 -3.34 -11.43
C GLY A 72 -1.88 -1.98 -12.06
N GLY A 73 -1.56 -1.79 -13.34
CA GLY A 73 -1.93 -0.56 -14.05
C GLY A 73 -3.45 -0.34 -14.12
N LEU A 74 -4.21 -1.39 -14.41
CA LEU A 74 -5.67 -1.34 -14.45
C LEU A 74 -6.26 -1.11 -13.06
N MET A 75 -5.77 -1.83 -12.05
CA MET A 75 -6.23 -1.68 -10.67
C MET A 75 -6.00 -0.26 -10.13
N HIS A 76 -4.84 0.34 -10.44
CA HIS A 76 -4.56 1.73 -10.11
C HIS A 76 -5.51 2.69 -10.82
N ALA A 77 -5.78 2.48 -12.11
CA ALA A 77 -6.71 3.33 -12.86
C ALA A 77 -8.12 3.27 -12.27
N LEU A 78 -8.61 2.07 -11.91
CA LEU A 78 -9.91 1.90 -11.26
C LEU A 78 -9.96 2.61 -9.90
N ALA A 79 -8.96 2.39 -9.03
CA ALA A 79 -8.90 3.06 -7.73
C ALA A 79 -8.84 4.59 -7.89
N SER A 80 -8.04 5.07 -8.86
CA SER A 80 -7.91 6.49 -9.17
C SER A 80 -9.23 7.08 -9.66
N LEU A 81 -9.94 6.41 -10.57
CA LEU A 81 -11.25 6.88 -11.07
C LEU A 81 -12.30 6.90 -9.95
N VAL A 82 -12.36 5.86 -9.12
CA VAL A 82 -13.32 5.81 -8.00
C VAL A 82 -13.07 6.95 -7.01
N HIS A 83 -11.82 7.16 -6.61
CA HIS A 83 -11.50 8.23 -5.67
C HIS A 83 -11.69 9.62 -6.30
N ASN A 84 -11.04 9.87 -7.44
CA ASN A 84 -10.97 11.20 -8.04
C ASN A 84 -12.22 11.62 -8.80
N CYS A 85 -12.95 10.69 -9.43
CA CYS A 85 -14.10 11.01 -10.28
C CYS A 85 -15.45 10.71 -9.62
N LEU A 86 -15.48 9.96 -8.51
CA LEU A 86 -16.73 9.68 -7.78
C LEU A 86 -16.68 10.24 -6.36
N ALA A 87 -15.72 9.81 -5.54
CA ALA A 87 -15.72 10.16 -4.12
C ALA A 87 -15.53 11.68 -3.91
N HIS A 88 -14.56 12.29 -4.61
CA HIS A 88 -14.33 13.74 -4.53
C HIS A 88 -15.53 14.56 -5.01
N PRO A 89 -16.12 14.35 -6.22
CA PRO A 89 -17.30 15.13 -6.62
C PRO A 89 -18.48 15.00 -5.66
N LEU A 90 -18.75 13.80 -5.14
CA LEU A 90 -19.82 13.58 -4.16
C LEU A 90 -19.55 14.34 -2.86
N LEU A 91 -18.33 14.27 -2.33
CA LEU A 91 -17.89 15.03 -1.15
C LEU A 91 -17.94 16.54 -1.40
N GLY A 92 -17.52 16.98 -2.58
CA GLY A 92 -17.51 18.37 -3.02
C GLY A 92 -18.90 19.00 -2.99
N VAL A 93 -19.88 18.30 -3.55
CA VAL A 93 -21.27 18.75 -3.65
C VAL A 93 -22.00 18.61 -2.32
N LEU A 94 -21.87 17.45 -1.65
CA LEU A 94 -22.58 17.12 -0.43
C LEU A 94 -21.59 16.61 0.65
N PRO A 95 -20.96 17.51 1.42
CA PRO A 95 -20.09 17.10 2.53
C PRO A 95 -20.95 16.59 3.69
N CYS A 96 -20.95 15.28 3.89
CA CYS A 96 -21.67 14.61 4.98
C CYS A 96 -20.93 13.35 5.40
N ALA A 97 -21.35 12.72 6.50
CA ALA A 97 -20.63 11.58 7.07
C ALA A 97 -20.44 10.43 6.07
N LEU A 98 -21.42 10.21 5.19
CA LEU A 98 -21.36 9.18 4.16
C LEU A 98 -20.33 9.51 3.06
N THR A 99 -20.30 10.75 2.57
CA THR A 99 -19.37 11.14 1.51
C THR A 99 -17.94 11.27 2.03
N VAL A 100 -17.76 11.68 3.29
CA VAL A 100 -16.47 11.61 4.01
C VAL A 100 -16.00 10.17 4.14
N TRP A 101 -16.87 9.25 4.58
CA TRP A 101 -16.52 7.84 4.66
C TRP A 101 -16.14 7.25 3.30
N LEU A 102 -16.88 7.57 2.25
CA LEU A 102 -16.58 7.11 0.88
C LEU A 102 -15.23 7.66 0.40
N HIS A 103 -14.97 8.94 0.66
CA HIS A 103 -13.68 9.57 0.40
C HIS A 103 -12.55 8.81 1.10
N ASP A 104 -12.62 8.61 2.42
CA ASP A 104 -11.57 7.93 3.18
C ASP A 104 -11.36 6.49 2.68
N ARG A 105 -12.43 5.74 2.43
CA ARG A 105 -12.32 4.35 1.95
C ARG A 105 -11.70 4.25 0.56
N SER A 106 -12.08 5.16 -0.34
CA SER A 106 -11.51 5.20 -1.68
C SER A 106 -10.05 5.68 -1.65
N ALA A 107 -9.70 6.61 -0.74
CA ALA A 107 -8.33 7.06 -0.51
C ALA A 107 -7.46 5.92 0.05
N ASP A 108 -7.93 5.20 1.07
CA ASP A 108 -7.25 4.03 1.63
C ASP A 108 -6.93 3.00 0.54
N TRP A 109 -7.90 2.74 -0.34
CA TRP A 109 -7.70 1.81 -1.45
C TRP A 109 -6.69 2.34 -2.47
N LEU A 110 -6.81 3.59 -2.90
CA LEU A 110 -5.89 4.23 -3.84
C LEU A 110 -4.47 4.34 -3.28
N ASN A 111 -4.33 4.41 -1.96
CA ASN A 111 -3.03 4.44 -1.29
C ASN A 111 -2.51 3.03 -0.94
N LEU A 112 -3.30 1.97 -1.15
CA LEU A 112 -3.05 0.63 -0.60
C LEU A 112 -2.72 0.69 0.90
N SER A 113 -3.38 1.60 1.62
CA SER A 113 -3.15 1.86 3.03
C SER A 113 -3.50 0.63 3.87
N PRO A 114 -2.63 0.18 4.78
CA PRO A 114 -2.96 -0.87 5.74
C PRO A 114 -3.83 -0.34 6.90
N VAL A 115 -3.91 0.97 7.06
CA VAL A 115 -4.65 1.64 8.14
C VAL A 115 -5.92 2.26 7.58
N VAL A 116 -7.03 2.08 8.28
CA VAL A 116 -8.32 2.67 7.91
C VAL A 116 -8.35 4.12 8.37
N THR A 117 -8.52 5.05 7.42
CA THR A 117 -8.66 6.47 7.70
C THR A 117 -10.07 6.80 8.21
N ARG A 118 -10.17 7.74 9.15
CA ARG A 118 -11.43 8.26 9.67
C ARG A 118 -11.33 9.76 9.90
N SER A 119 -11.80 10.53 8.93
CA SER A 119 -11.79 11.98 8.95
C SER A 119 -13.05 12.53 9.62
N ALA A 120 -12.91 13.63 10.36
CA ALA A 120 -14.07 14.40 10.84
C ALA A 120 -14.71 15.17 9.68
N LEU A 121 -15.96 15.63 9.81
CA LEU A 121 -16.57 16.48 8.78
C LEU A 121 -15.72 17.74 8.54
N PRO A 122 -15.48 18.12 7.27
CA PRO A 122 -14.65 19.27 6.96
C PRO A 122 -15.35 20.58 7.30
N GLU A 123 -14.63 21.50 7.92
CA GLU A 123 -15.00 22.91 7.94
C GLU A 123 -14.54 23.56 6.63
N ILE A 124 -15.47 24.16 5.88
CA ILE A 124 -15.22 24.62 4.50
C ILE A 124 -15.26 26.16 4.45
N PRO A 125 -14.12 26.85 4.63
CA PRO A 125 -14.09 28.30 4.66
C PRO A 125 -14.22 28.92 3.26
N ASP A 126 -13.64 28.30 2.22
CA ASP A 126 -13.79 28.73 0.82
C ASP A 126 -14.51 27.67 0.00
N ARG A 127 -15.83 27.82 -0.15
CA ARG A 127 -16.68 26.88 -0.90
C ARG A 127 -16.34 26.83 -2.39
N ARG A 128 -15.84 27.93 -2.97
CA ARG A 128 -15.48 27.95 -4.39
C ARG A 128 -14.20 27.14 -4.61
N ALA A 129 -13.17 27.37 -3.81
CA ALA A 129 -11.94 26.59 -3.88
C ALA A 129 -12.20 25.10 -3.60
N TRP A 130 -13.06 24.80 -2.63
CA TRP A 130 -13.51 23.44 -2.32
C TRP A 130 -14.14 22.73 -3.53
N LEU A 131 -15.08 23.38 -4.22
CA LEU A 131 -15.72 22.82 -5.42
C LEU A 131 -14.73 22.68 -6.58
N VAL A 132 -13.83 23.65 -6.78
CA VAL A 132 -12.79 23.54 -7.81
C VAL A 132 -11.87 22.36 -7.52
N HIS A 133 -11.44 22.18 -6.28
CA HIS A 133 -10.59 21.06 -5.88
C HIS A 133 -11.30 19.72 -6.10
N ASN A 134 -12.45 19.53 -5.45
CA ASN A 134 -13.16 18.25 -5.43
C ASN A 134 -13.89 17.91 -6.72
N CYS A 135 -14.49 18.89 -7.40
CA CYS A 135 -15.36 18.65 -8.55
C CYS A 135 -14.69 18.93 -9.91
N LEU A 136 -13.50 19.56 -9.94
CA LEU A 136 -12.77 19.81 -11.20
C LEU A 136 -11.36 19.22 -11.16
N ALA A 137 -10.54 19.58 -10.18
CA ALA A 137 -9.13 19.18 -10.16
C ALA A 137 -8.97 17.66 -10.02
N HIS A 138 -9.68 17.04 -9.08
CA HIS A 138 -9.67 15.58 -8.93
C HIS A 138 -10.18 14.86 -10.18
N PRO A 139 -11.38 15.14 -10.75
CA PRO A 139 -11.81 14.51 -11.98
C PRO A 139 -10.81 14.64 -13.14
N LEU A 140 -10.19 15.82 -13.30
CA LEU A 140 -9.15 16.01 -14.30
C LEU A 140 -7.92 15.13 -14.04
N MET A 141 -7.46 15.00 -12.79
CA MET A 141 -6.38 14.07 -12.45
C MET A 141 -6.76 12.60 -12.74
N GLY A 142 -8.01 12.23 -12.49
CA GLY A 142 -8.49 10.87 -12.72
C GLY A 142 -8.60 10.51 -14.21
N LEU A 143 -9.10 11.44 -15.02
CA LEU A 143 -9.38 11.22 -16.46
C LEU A 143 -8.20 11.57 -17.36
N ALA A 144 -7.44 12.61 -17.02
CA ALA A 144 -6.33 13.15 -17.80
C ALA A 144 -5.20 13.63 -16.86
N PRO A 145 -4.38 12.70 -16.30
CA PRO A 145 -3.31 12.99 -15.33
C PRO A 145 -2.12 13.72 -15.97
N LEU A 146 -2.36 14.95 -16.42
CA LEU A 146 -1.39 15.86 -17.03
C LEU A 146 -0.92 16.87 -15.98
N ARG A 147 0.26 17.46 -16.20
CA ARG A 147 0.86 18.44 -15.27
C ARG A 147 -0.11 19.54 -14.84
N ARG A 148 -0.89 20.10 -15.78
CA ARG A 148 -1.87 21.14 -15.49
C ARG A 148 -2.98 20.72 -14.51
N ALA A 149 -3.37 19.44 -14.51
CA ALA A 149 -4.38 18.91 -13.59
C ALA A 149 -3.82 18.84 -12.17
N PHE A 150 -2.58 18.35 -12.02
CA PHE A 150 -1.88 18.36 -10.72
C PHE A 150 -1.63 19.78 -10.21
N ASP A 151 -1.19 20.71 -11.07
CA ASP A 151 -1.00 22.11 -10.66
C ASP A 151 -2.31 22.77 -10.23
N MET A 152 -3.44 22.41 -10.85
CA MET A 152 -4.76 22.90 -10.44
C MET A 152 -5.14 22.36 -9.06
N HIS A 153 -4.89 21.07 -8.81
CA HIS A 153 -5.14 20.42 -7.53
C HIS A 153 -4.38 21.10 -6.40
N GLU A 154 -3.06 21.29 -6.56
CA GLU A 154 -2.23 21.94 -5.53
C GLU A 154 -2.72 23.35 -5.23
N ARG A 155 -2.93 24.18 -6.26
CA ARG A 155 -3.41 25.55 -6.08
C ARG A 155 -4.79 25.62 -5.43
N SER A 156 -5.71 24.72 -5.77
CA SER A 156 -7.03 24.72 -5.16
C SER A 156 -7.00 24.18 -3.73
N ALA A 157 -6.11 23.24 -3.43
CA ALA A 157 -5.88 22.73 -2.08
C ALA A 157 -5.34 23.81 -1.14
N GLU A 158 -4.32 24.55 -1.58
CA GLU A 158 -3.77 25.70 -0.84
C GLU A 158 -4.84 26.77 -0.54
N ARG A 159 -5.75 26.99 -1.49
CA ARG A 159 -6.81 28.00 -1.36
C ARG A 159 -7.97 27.57 -0.49
N MET A 160 -8.36 26.29 -0.51
CA MET A 160 -9.50 25.83 0.27
C MET A 160 -9.23 25.83 1.77
N ARG A 161 -7.96 25.76 2.19
CA ARG A 161 -7.53 25.87 3.60
C ARG A 161 -8.31 24.95 4.54
N VAL A 162 -8.63 23.75 4.07
CA VAL A 162 -9.31 22.73 4.87
C VAL A 162 -8.24 21.86 5.51
N GLU A 163 -8.07 22.01 6.82
CA GLU A 163 -7.04 21.31 7.58
C GLU A 163 -7.27 19.79 7.53
N GLY A 164 -6.23 19.03 7.16
CA GLY A 164 -6.29 17.57 7.09
C GLY A 164 -6.97 16.98 5.84
N TRP A 165 -7.34 17.81 4.86
CA TRP A 165 -8.09 17.41 3.67
C TRP A 165 -7.32 17.61 2.33
N VAL A 166 -5.98 17.70 2.37
CA VAL A 166 -5.06 17.97 1.22
C VAL A 166 -4.11 16.78 0.93
#